data_AF-A0A8C2UNI5-F1
#
_entry.id   AF-A0A8C2UNI5-F1
#
_cell.length_a   1.000
_cell.length_b   1.000
_cell.length_c   1.000
_cell.angle_alpha   90.00
_cell.angle_beta   90.00
_cell.angle_gamma   90.00
#
_symmetry.space_group_name_H-M   'P 1'
#
loop_
_entity.id
_entity.type
_entity.pdbx_description
1 polymer ?
#
loop_
_entity_poly.entity_id
_entity_poly.type
_entity_poly.pdbx_seq_one_letter_code
_entity_poly.pdbx_strand_id
1 'polypeptide(L)'
;VIQLEEGHHAAYTTREVGQYLVVEASTGVIVIWDKKTTVFIKLAPSYKGSVCGLCGNFDDRTSNDFTTRDHMVVSGELDFGNSWKEASTCPDVTATPDPCSVNPHRRSWAEKQCSIIKSSVFAVCHSKVDPTVFYEACVHDSCSCDSGGDCECFCSAVASYAQECTKAEACVFWRTPDLFQPLCPSIFCDYYNPPDECEWHYEPCGNRSFETCRTINGIHSNISVSYLEGCYPRCPKDRPIY
;
A
#
# COMPACT_ATOMS: atom_id res chain seq x y z
N VAL A 1 18.83 -19.95 -3.41
CA VAL A 1 17.95 -20.29 -4.55
C VAL A 1 17.11 -21.47 -4.14
N ILE A 2 15.82 -21.25 -3.85
CA ILE A 2 14.89 -22.38 -3.71
C ILE A 2 14.67 -22.87 -5.14
N GLN A 3 15.28 -24.00 -5.51
CA GLN A 3 14.91 -24.69 -6.73
C GLN A 3 13.47 -25.17 -6.54
N LEU A 4 12.53 -24.47 -7.19
CA LEU A 4 11.20 -25.01 -7.42
C LEU A 4 11.40 -26.16 -8.44
N GLU A 5 11.38 -27.39 -7.95
CA GLU A 5 11.35 -28.56 -8.81
C GLU A 5 10.16 -28.47 -9.78
N GLU A 6 10.42 -28.67 -11.07
CA GLU A 6 9.40 -28.70 -12.12
C GLU A 6 8.27 -29.67 -11.74
N GLY A 7 7.09 -29.13 -11.46
CA GLY A 7 5.86 -29.89 -11.20
C GLY A 7 5.16 -29.61 -9.88
N HIS A 8 5.81 -28.97 -8.90
CA HIS A 8 5.16 -28.56 -7.65
C HIS A 8 4.74 -27.09 -7.71
N HIS A 9 3.56 -26.83 -8.27
CA HIS A 9 2.96 -25.50 -8.17
C HIS A 9 2.42 -25.30 -6.75
N ALA A 10 3.06 -24.41 -5.99
CA ALA A 10 2.47 -23.92 -4.75
C ALA A 10 1.10 -23.30 -5.09
N ALA A 11 0.03 -23.80 -4.47
CA ALA A 11 -1.31 -23.28 -4.74
C ALA A 11 -1.36 -21.80 -4.32
N TYR A 12 -1.83 -20.94 -5.22
CA TYR A 12 -2.06 -19.52 -4.96
C TYR A 12 -3.39 -19.08 -5.54
N THR A 13 -3.95 -18.03 -4.96
CA THR A 13 -5.17 -17.37 -5.45
C THR A 13 -4.87 -15.91 -5.69
N THR A 14 -5.38 -15.39 -6.81
CA THR A 14 -5.34 -13.96 -7.12
C THR A 14 -6.77 -13.42 -7.13
N ARG A 15 -6.98 -12.25 -6.52
CA ARG A 15 -8.26 -11.54 -6.54
C ARG A 15 -8.04 -10.03 -6.50
N GLU A 16 -8.99 -9.28 -7.04
CA GLU A 16 -9.02 -7.83 -6.90
C GLU A 16 -9.88 -7.44 -5.69
N VAL A 17 -9.38 -6.53 -4.87
CA VAL A 17 -10.06 -6.04 -3.66
C VAL A 17 -9.89 -4.53 -3.60
N GLY A 18 -10.98 -3.80 -3.85
CA GLY A 18 -10.93 -2.34 -4.00
C GLY A 18 -10.02 -1.94 -5.16
N GLN A 19 -9.04 -1.08 -4.92
CA GLN A 19 -8.04 -0.70 -5.93
C GLN A 19 -6.86 -1.67 -6.05
N TYR A 20 -6.78 -2.68 -5.19
CA TYR A 20 -5.58 -3.50 -5.03
C TYR A 20 -5.72 -4.88 -5.68
N LEU A 21 -4.60 -5.40 -6.17
CA LEU A 21 -4.45 -6.81 -6.50
C LEU A 21 -3.92 -7.55 -5.27
N VAL A 22 -4.60 -8.62 -4.87
CA VAL A 22 -4.21 -9.47 -3.74
C VAL A 22 -3.83 -10.85 -4.25
N VAL A 23 -2.60 -11.26 -3.98
CA VAL A 23 -2.08 -12.61 -4.24
C VAL A 23 -1.87 -13.30 -2.90
N GLU A 24 -2.55 -14.43 -2.70
CA GLU A 24 -2.47 -15.23 -1.48
C GLU A 24 -1.96 -16.63 -1.83
N ALA A 25 -0.80 -16.99 -1.29
CA ALA A 25 -0.21 -18.32 -1.46
C ALA A 25 -0.57 -19.22 -0.27
N SER A 26 -0.81 -20.51 -0.55
CA SER A 26 -1.05 -21.56 0.46
C SER A 26 0.10 -21.73 1.46
N THR A 27 1.29 -21.24 1.13
CA THR A 27 2.46 -21.21 2.03
C THR A 27 2.36 -20.16 3.14
N GLY A 28 1.35 -19.30 3.13
CA GLY A 28 1.18 -18.22 4.12
C GLY A 28 1.88 -16.91 3.74
N VAL A 29 2.21 -16.74 2.45
CA VAL A 29 2.72 -15.48 1.89
C VAL A 29 1.59 -14.75 1.18
N ILE A 30 1.45 -13.45 1.46
CA ILE A 30 0.42 -12.61 0.85
C ILE A 30 1.06 -11.31 0.34
N VAL A 31 0.74 -10.97 -0.90
CA VAL A 31 1.19 -9.74 -1.55
C VAL A 31 -0.05 -8.92 -1.92
N ILE A 32 -0.10 -7.67 -1.46
CA ILE A 32 -1.13 -6.71 -1.80
C ILE A 32 -0.44 -5.59 -2.57
N TRP A 33 -0.89 -5.32 -3.79
CA TRP A 33 -0.27 -4.34 -4.68
C TRP A 33 -1.32 -3.35 -5.18
N ASP A 34 -1.00 -2.05 -5.13
CA ASP A 34 -1.88 -0.96 -5.58
C ASP A 34 -1.92 -0.77 -7.11
N LYS A 35 -1.34 -1.71 -7.86
CA LYS A 35 -1.15 -1.66 -9.33
C LYS A 35 -0.18 -0.56 -9.80
N LYS A 36 0.54 0.07 -8.87
CA LYS A 36 1.49 1.15 -9.10
C LYS A 36 2.79 0.85 -8.35
N THR A 37 3.09 1.57 -7.28
CA THR A 37 4.37 1.54 -6.58
C THR A 37 4.28 0.94 -5.17
N THR A 38 3.09 0.81 -4.60
CA THR A 38 2.91 0.39 -3.21
C THR A 38 2.68 -1.11 -3.13
N VAL A 39 3.56 -1.81 -2.42
CA VAL A 39 3.46 -3.25 -2.17
C VAL A 39 3.47 -3.51 -0.67
N PHE A 40 2.46 -4.24 -0.19
CA PHE A 40 2.43 -4.78 1.16
C PHE A 40 2.68 -6.28 1.12
N ILE A 41 3.70 -6.72 1.86
CA ILE A 41 4.01 -8.13 2.04
C ILE A 41 3.56 -8.51 3.45
N LYS A 42 2.73 -9.55 3.54
CA LYS A 42 2.33 -10.18 4.80
C LYS A 42 2.84 -11.61 4.81
N LEU A 43 3.46 -11.99 5.92
CA LEU A 43 3.98 -13.33 6.15
C LEU A 43 3.25 -13.95 7.33
N ALA A 44 2.95 -15.25 7.22
CA ALA A 44 2.48 -16.03 8.35
C ALA A 44 3.52 -16.02 9.48
N PRO A 45 3.11 -16.06 10.76
CA PRO A 45 4.02 -16.06 11.91
C PRO A 45 5.07 -17.20 11.90
N SER A 46 4.86 -18.25 11.12
CA SER A 46 5.81 -19.34 10.91
C SER A 46 7.13 -18.89 10.28
N TYR A 47 7.16 -17.73 9.60
CA TYR A 47 8.36 -17.16 8.98
C TYR A 47 9.20 -16.30 9.93
N LYS A 48 8.79 -16.18 11.20
CA LYS A 48 9.47 -15.33 12.18
C LYS A 48 10.96 -15.70 12.31
N GLY A 49 11.85 -14.72 12.17
CA GLY A 49 13.31 -14.91 12.21
C GLY A 49 13.90 -15.79 11.10
N SER A 50 13.10 -16.17 10.10
CA SER A 50 13.51 -17.11 9.03
C SER A 50 13.64 -16.43 7.67
N VAL A 51 13.45 -15.11 7.61
CA VAL A 51 13.54 -14.30 6.39
C VAL A 51 14.69 -13.31 6.50
N CYS A 52 15.09 -12.75 5.36
CA CYS A 52 16.09 -11.70 5.25
C CYS A 52 15.80 -10.87 4.00
N GLY A 53 16.39 -9.68 3.92
CA GLY A 53 16.21 -8.76 2.80
C GLY A 53 15.97 -7.34 3.28
N LEU A 54 15.50 -6.50 2.35
CA LEU A 54 15.18 -5.09 2.63
C LEU A 54 14.04 -4.91 3.66
N CYS A 55 13.20 -5.92 3.86
CA CYS A 55 12.13 -5.91 4.85
C CYS A 55 12.57 -6.43 6.25
N GLY A 56 13.88 -6.57 6.48
CA GLY A 56 14.42 -7.09 7.74
C GLY A 56 14.30 -8.60 7.87
N ASN A 57 14.35 -9.09 9.11
CA ASN A 57 14.34 -10.54 9.42
C ASN A 57 13.08 -11.02 10.16
N PHE A 58 12.14 -10.11 10.45
CA PHE A 58 10.85 -10.40 11.07
C PHE A 58 11.00 -11.18 12.40
N ASP A 59 11.84 -10.72 13.33
CA ASP A 59 12.05 -11.35 14.65
C ASP A 59 11.46 -10.56 15.83
N ASP A 60 10.64 -9.53 15.55
CA ASP A 60 10.11 -8.51 16.47
C ASP A 60 11.17 -7.57 17.09
N ARG A 61 12.40 -7.55 16.55
CA ARG A 61 13.48 -6.68 17.03
C ARG A 61 14.01 -5.79 15.90
N THR A 62 13.69 -4.51 15.96
CA THR A 62 14.07 -3.56 14.89
C THR A 62 15.56 -3.20 14.85
N SER A 63 16.31 -3.43 15.93
CA SER A 63 17.72 -3.01 16.02
C SER A 63 18.69 -3.78 15.11
N ASN A 64 18.26 -4.90 14.53
CA ASN A 64 19.07 -5.77 13.67
C ASN A 64 18.45 -5.96 12.28
N ASP A 65 17.43 -5.17 11.92
CA ASP A 65 16.83 -5.24 10.59
C ASP A 65 17.82 -4.86 9.49
N PHE A 66 18.80 -4.00 9.77
CA PHE A 66 19.90 -3.66 8.86
C PHE A 66 21.00 -4.72 8.87
N THR A 67 20.62 -5.97 8.58
CA THR A 67 21.54 -7.08 8.36
C THR A 67 21.82 -7.24 6.87
N THR A 68 23.08 -7.13 6.48
CA THR A 68 23.55 -7.29 5.10
C THR A 68 23.47 -8.74 4.62
N ARG A 69 23.62 -8.96 3.31
CA ARG A 69 23.68 -10.31 2.71
C ARG A 69 24.81 -11.19 3.29
N ASP A 70 25.88 -10.58 3.81
CA ASP A 70 27.01 -11.27 4.46
C ASP A 70 26.80 -11.46 5.98
N HIS A 71 25.56 -11.29 6.47
CA HIS A 71 25.17 -11.44 7.88
C HIS A 71 25.82 -10.45 8.85
N MET A 72 26.27 -9.30 8.36
CA MET A 72 26.78 -8.21 9.18
C MET A 72 25.69 -7.18 9.46
N VAL A 73 25.49 -6.83 10.74
CA VAL A 73 24.60 -5.75 11.16
C VAL A 73 25.33 -4.42 10.97
N VAL A 74 24.73 -3.52 10.19
CA VAL A 74 25.27 -2.20 9.88
C VAL A 74 24.33 -1.10 10.35
N SER A 75 24.85 0.12 10.52
CA SER A 75 24.04 1.31 10.84
C SER A 75 23.66 2.12 9.61
N GLY A 76 24.36 1.94 8.49
CA GLY A 76 24.15 2.72 7.26
C GLY A 76 23.08 2.12 6.36
N GLU A 77 22.06 2.90 6.03
CA GLU A 77 20.99 2.51 5.11
C GLU A 77 21.52 2.15 3.71
N LEU A 78 22.52 2.89 3.22
CA LEU A 78 23.12 2.66 1.91
C LEU A 78 23.93 1.36 1.85
N ASP A 79 24.73 1.09 2.88
CA ASP A 79 25.51 -0.16 2.97
C ASP A 79 24.57 -1.37 3.03
N PHE A 80 23.51 -1.25 3.84
CA PHE A 80 22.45 -2.26 3.93
C PHE A 80 21.76 -2.47 2.58
N GLY A 81 21.23 -1.42 1.95
CA GLY A 81 20.49 -1.50 0.70
C GLY A 81 21.31 -2.02 -0.48
N ASN A 82 22.55 -1.52 -0.62
CA ASN A 82 23.45 -1.95 -1.70
C ASN A 82 23.85 -3.43 -1.58
N SER A 83 23.89 -3.99 -0.36
CA SER A 83 24.20 -5.41 -0.15
C SER A 83 23.12 -6.36 -0.70
N TRP A 84 21.90 -5.88 -0.90
CA TRP A 84 20.75 -6.67 -1.38
C TRP A 84 20.52 -6.59 -2.88
N LYS A 85 21.40 -5.95 -3.65
CA LYS A 85 21.30 -5.93 -5.13
C LYS A 85 21.39 -7.34 -5.71
N GLU A 86 20.55 -7.63 -6.71
CA GLU A 86 20.56 -8.93 -7.38
C GLU A 86 21.72 -9.08 -8.35
N ALA A 87 21.93 -8.09 -9.22
CA ALA A 87 23.03 -8.10 -10.18
C ALA A 87 24.23 -7.32 -9.64
N SER A 88 25.42 -7.92 -9.71
CA SER A 88 26.68 -7.26 -9.32
C SER A 88 27.01 -6.06 -10.20
N THR A 89 26.48 -6.02 -11.43
CA THR A 89 26.65 -4.92 -12.39
C THR A 89 25.82 -3.68 -12.04
N CYS A 90 24.85 -3.79 -11.12
CA CYS A 90 24.10 -2.63 -10.65
C CYS A 90 25.03 -1.69 -9.84
N PRO A 91 24.97 -0.38 -10.09
CA PRO A 91 25.78 0.59 -9.37
C PRO A 91 25.35 0.67 -7.90
N ASP A 92 26.30 1.00 -7.04
CA ASP A 92 26.01 1.31 -5.64
C ASP A 92 25.47 2.73 -5.50
N VAL A 93 24.51 2.91 -4.61
CA VAL A 93 23.99 4.22 -4.23
C VAL A 93 24.93 4.83 -3.19
N THR A 94 25.52 5.99 -3.50
CA THR A 94 26.49 6.68 -2.63
C THR A 94 25.87 7.80 -1.79
N ALA A 95 24.70 8.29 -2.18
CA ALA A 95 23.96 9.33 -1.47
C ALA A 95 22.47 9.23 -1.80
N THR A 96 21.61 9.51 -0.83
CA THR A 96 20.18 9.71 -1.07
C THR A 96 19.98 11.12 -1.65
N PRO A 97 19.38 11.27 -2.84
CA PRO A 97 19.03 12.59 -3.36
C PRO A 97 18.03 13.29 -2.43
N ASP A 98 18.09 14.62 -2.35
CA ASP A 98 17.01 15.44 -1.81
C ASP A 98 16.23 16.04 -2.99
N PRO A 99 15.08 15.47 -3.39
CA PRO A 99 14.34 15.92 -4.56
C PRO A 99 13.85 17.35 -4.44
N CYS A 100 13.51 17.82 -3.22
CA CYS A 100 13.04 19.19 -3.05
C CYS A 100 14.17 20.21 -3.11
N SER A 101 15.43 19.81 -2.86
CA SER A 101 16.60 20.67 -3.09
C SER A 101 17.02 20.68 -4.56
N VAL A 102 16.82 19.58 -5.29
CA VAL A 102 17.02 19.52 -6.75
C VAL A 102 15.94 20.31 -7.49
N ASN A 103 14.68 20.19 -7.05
CA ASN A 103 13.50 20.82 -7.63
C ASN A 103 12.84 21.84 -6.67
N PRO A 104 13.51 22.95 -6.31
CA PRO A 104 13.02 23.88 -5.30
C PRO A 104 11.70 24.56 -5.67
N HIS A 105 11.42 24.72 -6.96
CA HIS A 105 10.16 25.30 -7.45
C HIS A 105 8.94 24.44 -7.11
N ARG A 106 9.12 23.14 -6.88
CA ARG A 106 8.02 22.20 -6.53
C ARG A 106 7.72 22.16 -5.04
N ARG A 107 8.67 22.56 -4.18
CA ARG A 107 8.57 22.44 -2.72
C ARG A 107 7.30 23.10 -2.16
N SER A 108 7.00 24.33 -2.57
CA SER A 108 5.83 25.07 -2.08
C SER A 108 4.52 24.36 -2.40
N TRP A 109 4.40 23.75 -3.58
CA TRP A 109 3.24 22.94 -3.94
C TRP A 109 3.19 21.65 -3.11
N ALA A 110 4.31 20.92 -3.02
CA ALA A 110 4.40 19.67 -2.27
C ALA A 110 4.02 19.86 -0.79
N GLU A 111 4.62 20.82 -0.09
CA GLU A 111 4.31 21.13 1.32
C GLU A 111 2.84 21.50 1.50
N LYS A 112 2.29 22.34 0.60
CA LYS A 112 0.89 22.75 0.67
C LYS A 112 -0.06 21.56 0.50
N GLN A 113 0.15 20.70 -0.48
CA GLN A 113 -0.76 19.57 -0.73
C GLN A 113 -0.61 18.49 0.35
N CYS A 114 0.62 18.12 0.70
CA CYS A 114 0.91 17.11 1.73
C CYS A 114 0.48 17.54 3.13
N SER A 115 0.24 18.84 3.37
CA SER A 115 -0.29 19.35 4.65
C SER A 115 -1.63 18.72 5.05
N ILE A 116 -2.40 18.15 4.10
CA ILE A 116 -3.63 17.41 4.39
C ILE A 116 -3.41 16.30 5.44
N ILE A 117 -2.27 15.60 5.40
CA ILE A 117 -1.90 14.53 6.34
C ILE A 117 -1.86 15.03 7.79
N LYS A 118 -1.43 16.29 7.98
CA LYS A 118 -1.35 16.96 9.30
C LYS A 118 -2.57 17.84 9.60
N SER A 119 -3.55 17.92 8.69
CA SER A 119 -4.73 18.74 8.83
C SER A 119 -5.83 18.08 9.69
N SER A 120 -6.89 18.83 9.97
CA SER A 120 -8.05 18.31 10.70
C SER A 120 -8.77 17.14 10.00
N VAL A 121 -8.59 16.95 8.69
CA VAL A 121 -9.15 15.82 7.94
C VAL A 121 -8.71 14.48 8.55
N PHE A 122 -7.45 14.39 8.98
CA PHE A 122 -6.87 13.18 9.58
C PHE A 122 -6.79 13.23 11.11
N ALA A 123 -7.46 14.19 11.77
CA ALA A 123 -7.37 14.38 13.22
C ALA A 123 -7.73 13.13 14.03
N VAL A 124 -8.68 12.33 13.54
CA VAL A 124 -9.11 11.07 14.17
C VAL A 124 -8.02 9.98 14.17
N CYS A 125 -7.01 10.11 13.31
CA CYS A 125 -5.91 9.17 13.15
C CYS A 125 -4.61 9.64 13.81
N HIS A 126 -4.41 10.94 14.01
CA HIS A 126 -3.16 11.50 14.58
C HIS A 126 -2.76 10.92 15.94
N SER A 127 -3.72 10.46 16.74
CA SER A 127 -3.46 9.82 18.03
C SER A 127 -3.09 8.33 17.93
N LYS A 128 -3.27 7.71 16.75
CA LYS A 128 -3.08 6.28 16.51
C LYS A 128 -1.88 5.98 15.63
N VAL A 129 -1.61 6.84 14.64
CA VAL A 129 -0.50 6.71 13.69
C VAL A 129 0.21 8.05 13.60
N ASP A 130 1.54 8.05 13.70
CA ASP A 130 2.33 9.28 13.59
C ASP A 130 2.32 9.80 12.13
N PRO A 131 1.80 11.00 11.87
CA PRO A 131 1.74 11.57 10.51
C PRO A 131 3.10 12.04 9.97
N THR A 132 4.15 12.12 10.80
CA THR A 132 5.41 12.80 10.44
C THR A 132 6.12 12.12 9.28
N VAL A 133 6.35 10.80 9.38
CA VAL A 133 7.04 10.02 8.34
C VAL A 133 6.26 10.03 7.01
N PHE A 134 4.93 9.94 7.07
CA PHE A 134 4.07 9.99 5.88
C PHE A 134 4.05 11.36 5.22
N TYR A 135 4.07 12.43 6.02
CA TYR A 135 4.17 13.80 5.50
C TYR A 135 5.51 14.03 4.79
N GLU A 136 6.63 13.61 5.39
CA GLU A 136 7.96 13.76 4.81
C GLU A 136 8.10 12.95 3.51
N ALA A 137 7.61 11.70 3.49
CA ALA A 137 7.55 10.88 2.29
C ALA A 137 6.70 11.53 1.19
N CYS A 138 5.52 12.06 1.53
CA CYS A 138 4.66 12.75 0.58
C CYS A 138 5.36 13.96 -0.07
N VAL A 139 6.05 14.77 0.73
CA VAL A 139 6.78 15.95 0.24
C VAL A 139 7.94 15.54 -0.66
N HIS A 140 8.71 14.54 -0.23
CA HIS A 140 9.81 13.95 -1.00
C HIS A 140 9.33 13.47 -2.38
N ASP A 141 8.28 12.64 -2.42
CA ASP A 141 7.76 12.06 -3.66
C ASP A 141 7.17 13.12 -4.61
N SER A 142 6.43 14.07 -4.04
CA SER A 142 5.83 15.19 -4.79
C SER A 142 6.86 16.12 -5.42
N CYS A 143 8.05 16.25 -4.82
CA CYS A 143 9.17 16.98 -5.39
C CYS A 143 9.93 16.19 -6.47
N SER A 144 9.96 14.85 -6.38
CA SER A 144 10.62 13.99 -7.37
C SER A 144 9.79 13.68 -8.61
N CYS A 145 8.47 13.74 -8.54
CA CYS A 145 7.61 13.49 -9.70
C CYS A 145 7.55 14.73 -10.60
N ASP A 146 8.58 14.93 -11.44
CA ASP A 146 8.75 16.11 -12.30
C ASP A 146 8.52 15.86 -13.80
N SER A 147 8.39 14.60 -14.20
CA SER A 147 8.15 14.18 -15.59
C SER A 147 6.67 14.06 -15.99
N GLY A 148 5.75 14.54 -15.14
CA GLY A 148 4.30 14.38 -15.28
C GLY A 148 3.75 13.23 -14.44
N GLY A 149 2.47 13.30 -14.06
CA GLY A 149 1.84 12.35 -13.12
C GLY A 149 1.90 12.79 -11.65
N ASP A 150 2.20 14.05 -11.38
CA ASP A 150 2.44 14.60 -10.04
C ASP A 150 1.28 14.35 -9.05
N CYS A 151 0.05 14.39 -9.55
CA CYS A 151 -1.14 14.06 -8.76
C CYS A 151 -1.16 12.60 -8.32
N GLU A 152 -0.65 11.68 -9.13
CA GLU A 152 -0.61 10.25 -8.82
C GLU A 152 0.33 9.96 -7.65
N CYS A 153 1.53 10.53 -7.65
CA CYS A 153 2.50 10.38 -6.56
C CYS A 153 1.94 10.90 -5.23
N PHE A 154 1.36 12.11 -5.26
CA PHE A 154 0.70 12.70 -4.10
C PHE A 154 -0.45 11.81 -3.57
N CYS A 155 -1.34 11.35 -4.44
CA CYS A 155 -2.48 10.54 -4.01
C CYS A 155 -2.06 9.18 -3.43
N SER A 156 -1.04 8.53 -4.00
CA SER A 156 -0.54 7.26 -3.47
C SER A 156 0.08 7.43 -2.08
N ALA A 157 0.82 8.53 -1.85
CA ALA A 157 1.40 8.83 -0.54
C ALA A 157 0.32 9.09 0.54
N VAL A 158 -0.72 9.88 0.22
CA VAL A 158 -1.83 10.13 1.15
C VAL A 158 -2.66 8.86 1.39
N ALA A 159 -2.90 8.05 0.36
CA ALA A 159 -3.62 6.78 0.48
C ALA A 159 -2.89 5.79 1.40
N SER A 160 -1.55 5.76 1.34
CA SER A 160 -0.73 4.92 2.22
C SER A 160 -0.95 5.25 3.69
N TYR A 161 -1.03 6.54 4.04
CA TYR A 161 -1.36 6.97 5.40
C TYR A 161 -2.81 6.63 5.78
N ALA A 162 -3.78 6.89 4.90
CA ALA A 162 -5.18 6.56 5.13
C ALA A 162 -5.42 5.06 5.36
N GLN A 163 -4.63 4.20 4.72
CA GLN A 163 -4.69 2.76 4.91
C GLN A 163 -4.20 2.34 6.30
N GLU A 164 -3.10 2.91 6.81
CA GLU A 164 -2.64 2.67 8.18
C GLU A 164 -3.65 3.20 9.21
N CYS A 165 -4.26 4.36 8.95
CA CYS A 165 -5.37 4.87 9.75
C CYS A 165 -6.53 3.88 9.80
N THR A 166 -6.93 3.32 8.65
CA THR A 166 -8.03 2.35 8.58
C THR A 166 -7.69 1.06 9.34
N LYS A 167 -6.45 0.55 9.22
CA LYS A 167 -5.96 -0.59 10.02
C LYS A 167 -5.98 -0.30 11.52
N ALA A 168 -5.71 0.93 11.91
CA ALA A 168 -5.83 1.40 13.29
C ALA A 168 -7.27 1.76 13.70
N GLU A 169 -8.29 1.32 12.94
CA GLU A 169 -9.70 1.58 13.21
C GLU A 169 -10.06 3.07 13.21
N ALA A 170 -9.39 3.87 12.39
CA ALA A 170 -9.68 5.28 12.13
C ALA A 170 -9.97 5.48 10.65
N CYS A 171 -11.23 5.25 10.26
CA CYS A 171 -11.67 5.46 8.89
C CYS A 171 -11.74 6.95 8.55
N VAL A 172 -11.02 7.38 7.50
CA VAL A 172 -10.94 8.78 7.07
C VAL A 172 -11.44 8.91 5.62
N PHE A 173 -12.47 9.73 5.41
CA PHE A 173 -12.94 10.11 4.08
C PHE A 173 -12.19 11.35 3.59
N TRP A 174 -11.09 11.16 2.85
CA TRP A 174 -10.18 12.23 2.46
C TRP A 174 -10.25 12.64 0.99
N ARG A 175 -10.77 11.78 0.10
CA ARG A 175 -10.99 12.12 -1.32
C ARG A 175 -12.22 12.99 -1.48
N THR A 176 -12.09 14.13 -2.14
CA THR A 176 -13.22 15.02 -2.42
C THR A 176 -13.45 15.15 -3.93
N PRO A 177 -14.71 15.20 -4.39
CA PRO A 177 -15.05 15.46 -5.79
C PRO A 177 -14.97 16.97 -6.16
N ASP A 178 -14.40 17.80 -5.28
CA ASP A 178 -14.47 19.26 -5.43
C ASP A 178 -13.72 19.74 -6.69
N LEU A 179 -14.45 20.48 -7.53
CA LEU A 179 -13.98 21.14 -8.75
C LEU A 179 -12.81 22.10 -8.49
N PHE A 180 -12.64 22.60 -7.26
CA PHE A 180 -11.61 23.57 -6.90
C PHE A 180 -10.27 22.94 -6.45
N GLN A 181 -10.24 21.65 -6.13
CA GLN A 181 -9.01 20.93 -5.76
C GLN A 181 -9.03 19.44 -6.18
N PRO A 182 -9.07 19.14 -7.48
CA PRO A 182 -9.25 17.77 -8.01
C PRO A 182 -7.94 16.95 -8.00
N LEU A 183 -7.04 17.15 -7.03
CA LEU A 183 -5.75 16.45 -7.04
C LEU A 183 -5.93 14.94 -6.89
N CYS A 184 -6.84 14.53 -6.00
CA CYS A 184 -7.21 13.13 -5.79
C CYS A 184 -8.72 12.98 -5.93
N PRO A 185 -9.24 12.89 -7.16
CA PRO A 185 -10.67 12.75 -7.37
C PRO A 185 -11.18 11.48 -6.67
N SER A 186 -12.43 11.53 -6.23
CA SER A 186 -13.14 10.35 -5.74
C SER A 186 -13.07 9.25 -6.79
N ILE A 187 -12.95 8.00 -6.34
CA ILE A 187 -12.90 6.85 -7.24
C ILE A 187 -14.26 6.73 -7.93
N PHE A 188 -14.27 6.83 -9.26
CA PHE A 188 -15.48 6.74 -10.07
C PHE A 188 -15.93 5.28 -10.20
N CYS A 189 -16.70 4.81 -9.23
CA CYS A 189 -17.25 3.46 -9.22
C CYS A 189 -18.47 3.30 -10.16
N ASP A 190 -19.06 4.40 -10.61
CA ASP A 190 -20.21 4.40 -11.52
C ASP A 190 -19.92 3.75 -12.87
N TYR A 191 -18.65 3.69 -13.27
CA TYR A 191 -18.23 2.96 -14.47
C TYR A 191 -18.63 1.47 -14.42
N TYR A 192 -18.69 0.88 -13.23
CA TYR A 192 -19.04 -0.53 -13.03
C TYR A 192 -20.56 -0.75 -12.91
N ASN A 193 -21.37 0.31 -12.86
CA ASN A 193 -22.81 0.20 -12.72
C ASN A 193 -23.48 -0.11 -14.07
N PRO A 194 -24.39 -1.11 -14.11
CA PRO A 194 -25.32 -1.27 -15.24
C PRO A 194 -26.19 -0.02 -15.42
N PRO A 195 -26.73 0.23 -16.63
CA PRO A 195 -27.70 1.30 -16.83
C PRO A 195 -28.85 1.19 -15.83
N ASP A 196 -29.20 2.31 -15.19
CA ASP A 196 -30.27 2.44 -14.20
C ASP A 196 -30.10 1.67 -12.88
N GLU A 197 -28.92 1.07 -12.63
CA GLU A 197 -28.59 0.41 -11.37
C GLU A 197 -27.44 1.15 -10.65
N CYS A 198 -27.43 1.11 -9.31
CA CYS A 198 -26.40 1.77 -8.49
C CYS A 198 -25.86 0.76 -7.48
N GLU A 199 -25.13 -0.23 -7.99
CA GLU A 199 -24.60 -1.34 -7.20
C GLU A 199 -23.19 -1.06 -6.69
N TRP A 200 -22.33 -0.41 -7.45
CA TRP A 200 -20.94 -0.12 -7.09
C TRP A 200 -20.79 1.24 -6.43
N HIS A 201 -20.24 1.25 -5.22
CA HIS A 201 -20.04 2.45 -4.42
C HIS A 201 -18.59 2.55 -3.98
N TYR A 202 -18.09 3.78 -3.88
CA TYR A 202 -16.81 4.03 -3.25
C TYR A 202 -16.92 3.80 -1.74
N GLU A 203 -16.10 2.89 -1.22
CA GLU A 203 -15.98 2.63 0.21
C GLU A 203 -14.56 3.06 0.65
N PRO A 204 -14.43 4.14 1.44
CA PRO A 204 -13.13 4.73 1.79
C PRO A 204 -12.24 3.79 2.61
N CYS A 205 -12.85 2.82 3.29
CA CYS A 205 -12.20 2.00 4.31
C CYS A 205 -12.47 0.51 4.12
N GLY A 206 -13.17 0.11 3.05
CA GLY A 206 -13.47 -1.29 2.71
C GLY A 206 -14.23 -2.11 3.76
N ASN A 207 -14.66 -1.51 4.89
CA ASN A 207 -15.16 -2.20 6.10
C ASN A 207 -16.55 -2.80 5.90
N ARG A 208 -16.66 -3.76 4.99
CA ARG A 208 -17.89 -4.44 4.66
C ARG A 208 -17.60 -5.90 4.34
N SER A 209 -18.16 -6.79 5.15
CA SER A 209 -18.27 -8.21 4.84
C SER A 209 -19.45 -8.42 3.89
N PHE A 210 -19.18 -8.66 2.61
CA PHE A 210 -20.19 -9.11 1.65
C PHE A 210 -19.97 -10.57 1.29
N GLU A 211 -21.06 -11.28 1.03
CA GLU A 211 -21.01 -12.68 0.63
C GLU A 211 -20.61 -12.77 -0.85
N THR A 212 -19.57 -13.53 -1.11
CA THR A 212 -19.13 -13.88 -2.47
C THR A 212 -19.41 -15.34 -2.76
N CYS A 213 -19.43 -15.71 -4.04
CA CYS A 213 -19.51 -17.11 -4.45
C CYS A 213 -18.36 -17.96 -3.86
N ARG A 214 -17.21 -17.36 -3.52
CA ARG A 214 -16.10 -18.07 -2.84
C ARG A 214 -16.42 -18.36 -1.38
N THR A 215 -16.86 -17.34 -0.64
CA THR A 215 -17.16 -17.49 0.79
C THR A 215 -18.34 -18.41 1.04
N ILE A 216 -19.34 -18.44 0.15
CA ILE A 216 -20.45 -19.41 0.23
C ILE A 216 -20.00 -20.84 0.00
N ASN A 217 -19.00 -21.05 -0.86
CA ASN A 217 -18.41 -22.36 -1.11
C ASN A 217 -17.34 -22.74 -0.07
N GLY A 218 -17.30 -22.05 1.08
CA GLY A 218 -16.37 -22.33 2.18
C GLY A 218 -14.92 -21.91 1.92
N ILE A 219 -14.65 -21.14 0.85
CA ILE A 219 -13.31 -20.63 0.53
C ILE A 219 -13.13 -19.29 1.24
N HIS A 220 -12.34 -19.30 2.31
CA HIS A 220 -12.00 -18.12 3.10
C HIS A 220 -10.52 -17.78 2.98
N SER A 221 -10.18 -16.49 3.12
CA SER A 221 -8.78 -16.05 3.24
C SER A 221 -8.28 -16.16 4.67
N ASN A 222 -6.97 -16.35 4.83
CA ASN A 222 -6.35 -16.43 6.16
C ASN A 222 -6.21 -15.07 6.84
N ILE A 223 -6.38 -13.98 6.09
CA ILE A 223 -6.34 -12.61 6.60
C ILE A 223 -7.63 -11.86 6.26
N SER A 224 -7.92 -10.84 7.07
CA SER A 224 -8.87 -9.80 6.67
C SER A 224 -8.18 -8.81 5.73
N VAL A 225 -8.83 -8.56 4.59
CA VAL A 225 -8.48 -7.49 3.64
C VAL A 225 -9.58 -6.42 3.56
N SER A 226 -10.50 -6.41 4.54
CA SER A 226 -11.65 -5.50 4.60
C SER A 226 -11.29 -4.06 5.01
N TYR A 227 -10.02 -3.67 4.93
CA TYR A 227 -9.54 -2.32 5.20
C TYR A 227 -9.05 -1.61 3.92
N LEU A 228 -9.12 -2.30 2.77
CA LEU A 228 -8.62 -1.79 1.51
C LEU A 228 -9.63 -0.83 0.88
N GLU A 229 -9.16 0.38 0.58
CA GLU A 229 -9.94 1.41 -0.11
C GLU A 229 -10.32 0.96 -1.54
N GLY A 230 -11.54 1.27 -1.97
CA GLY A 230 -11.91 1.14 -3.38
C GLY A 230 -13.40 1.06 -3.65
N CYS A 231 -13.74 0.53 -4.82
CA CYS A 231 -15.12 0.30 -5.23
C CYS A 231 -15.59 -1.07 -4.75
N TYR A 232 -16.76 -1.10 -4.12
CA TYR A 232 -17.37 -2.33 -3.65
C TYR A 232 -18.84 -2.40 -4.07
N PRO A 233 -19.32 -3.60 -4.45
CA PRO A 233 -20.71 -3.80 -4.83
C PRO A 233 -21.64 -3.82 -3.60
N ARG A 234 -22.87 -3.38 -3.80
CA ARG A 234 -24.00 -3.43 -2.89
C ARG A 234 -25.12 -4.20 -3.59
N CYS A 235 -24.97 -5.52 -3.60
CA CYS A 235 -25.89 -6.42 -4.26
C CYS A 235 -27.34 -6.22 -3.75
N PRO A 236 -28.34 -6.24 -4.65
CA PRO A 236 -29.73 -6.14 -4.26
C PRO A 236 -30.23 -7.42 -3.57
N LYS A 237 -31.35 -7.33 -2.87
CA LYS A 237 -31.83 -8.40 -1.97
C LYS A 237 -32.23 -9.69 -2.69
N ASP A 238 -32.60 -9.60 -3.97
CA ASP A 238 -33.00 -10.70 -4.83
C ASP A 238 -31.80 -11.51 -5.36
N ARG A 239 -30.62 -10.88 -5.46
CA ARG A 239 -29.34 -11.52 -5.85
C ARG A 239 -28.21 -11.03 -4.92
N PRO A 240 -28.21 -11.39 -3.63
CA PRO A 240 -27.33 -10.78 -2.62
C PRO A 240 -25.86 -11.25 -2.67
N ILE A 241 -25.50 -12.10 -3.64
CA ILE A 241 -24.18 -12.75 -3.74
C ILE A 241 -23.41 -12.15 -4.90
N TYR A 242 -22.17 -11.74 -4.63
CA TYR A 242 -21.21 -11.28 -5.63
C TYR A 242 -20.37 -12.44 -6.21
#